data_AF-A0A239KR39-F1
#
_entry.id   AF-A0A239KR39-F1
#
_cell.length_a   1.000
_cell.length_b   1.000
_cell.length_c   1.000
_cell.angle_alpha   90.00
_cell.angle_beta   90.00
_cell.angle_gamma   90.00
#
_symmetry.space_group_name_H-M   'P 1'
#
loop_
_entity.id
_entity.type
_entity.pdbx_description
1 polymer ?
#
loop_
_entity_poly.entity_id
_entity_poly.type
_entity_poly.pdbx_seq_one_letter_code
_entity_poly.pdbx_strand_id
1 'polypeptide(L)'
;MIRTKLLALAAAPALALSLASPALAVEVTASSPDTVNSPVGSIEANQSKTVTVTCPAGTNAISGGWKVSSASIDVTDNRAMSATQWQITFQNESKNSGTVQAFARCMA
;
A
#
# COMPACT_ATOMS: atom_id res chain seq x y z
N MET A 1 23.64 49.65 -59.49
CA MET A 1 23.72 50.87 -58.66
C MET A 1 23.31 50.52 -57.23
N ILE A 2 24.06 51.02 -56.22
CA ILE A 2 23.73 51.12 -54.77
C ILE A 2 23.80 49.78 -53.98
N ARG A 3 24.91 49.40 -53.30
CA ARG A 3 25.43 49.80 -51.94
C ARG A 3 24.30 49.86 -50.86
N THR A 4 24.27 49.07 -49.78
CA THR A 4 25.11 49.27 -48.57
C THR A 4 24.74 48.27 -47.46
N LYS A 5 25.78 47.68 -46.84
CA LYS A 5 26.00 47.12 -45.48
C LYS A 5 24.83 46.77 -44.53
N LEU A 6 24.96 45.62 -43.86
CA LEU A 6 24.81 45.54 -42.39
C LEU A 6 25.82 44.54 -41.80
N LEU A 7 26.60 45.01 -40.81
CA LEU A 7 27.38 44.18 -39.89
C LEU A 7 26.48 43.77 -38.71
N ALA A 8 26.63 42.53 -38.24
CA ALA A 8 26.41 42.13 -36.85
C ALA A 8 27.20 40.82 -36.63
N LEU A 9 28.42 40.89 -36.11
CA LEU A 9 28.79 40.73 -34.69
C LEU A 9 28.36 39.37 -34.10
N ALA A 10 29.39 38.63 -33.70
CA ALA A 10 29.39 37.21 -33.34
C ALA A 10 28.57 36.87 -32.09
N ALA A 11 28.09 35.62 -32.05
CA ALA A 11 27.86 34.90 -30.81
C ALA A 11 28.35 33.46 -31.01
N ALA A 12 29.54 33.16 -30.49
CA ALA A 12 30.03 31.79 -30.39
C ALA A 12 29.19 31.07 -29.32
N PRO A 13 28.59 29.90 -29.59
CA PRO A 13 28.00 29.10 -28.54
C PRO A 13 29.15 28.51 -27.72
N ALA A 14 29.35 29.03 -26.51
CA ALA A 14 30.22 28.41 -25.52
C ALA A 14 29.70 26.99 -25.27
N LEU A 15 30.53 25.98 -25.56
CA LEU A 15 30.31 24.58 -25.22
C LEU A 15 30.17 24.46 -23.70
N ALA A 16 28.93 24.43 -23.21
CA ALA A 16 28.64 24.02 -21.86
C ALA A 16 28.93 22.52 -21.76
N LEU A 17 30.13 22.17 -21.32
CA LEU A 17 30.46 20.82 -20.88
C LEU A 17 29.60 20.52 -19.65
N SER A 18 28.45 19.88 -19.88
CA SER A 18 27.63 19.34 -18.82
C SER A 18 28.43 18.27 -18.10
N LEU A 19 28.90 18.58 -16.89
CA LEU A 19 29.39 17.58 -15.94
C LEU A 19 28.18 16.74 -15.51
N ALA A 20 27.83 15.74 -16.32
CA ALA A 20 26.91 14.70 -15.91
C ALA A 20 27.62 13.90 -14.81
N SER A 21 27.31 14.21 -13.55
CA SER A 21 27.68 13.35 -12.44
C SER A 21 27.08 11.96 -12.68
N PRO A 22 27.87 10.87 -12.62
CA PRO A 22 27.32 9.54 -12.54
C PRO A 22 26.73 9.40 -11.14
N ALA A 23 25.48 9.81 -10.96
CA ALA A 23 24.70 9.34 -9.84
C ALA A 23 24.58 7.82 -10.02
N LEU A 24 25.35 7.07 -9.25
CA LEU A 24 25.14 5.64 -9.05
C LEU A 24 23.69 5.49 -8.58
N ALA A 25 22.81 5.11 -9.50
CA ALA A 25 21.46 4.72 -9.17
C ALA A 25 21.57 3.41 -8.36
N VAL A 26 21.52 3.52 -7.04
CA VAL A 26 21.26 2.37 -6.18
C VAL A 26 19.81 1.98 -6.43
N GLU A 27 19.61 0.91 -7.19
CA GLU A 27 18.29 0.30 -7.34
C GLU A 27 17.87 -0.27 -5.99
N VAL A 28 17.12 0.51 -5.22
CA VAL A 28 16.42 0.01 -4.04
C VAL A 28 15.30 -0.89 -4.56
N THR A 29 15.54 -2.20 -4.55
CA THR A 29 14.46 -3.19 -4.75
C THR A 29 13.53 -3.12 -3.55
N ALA A 30 12.54 -2.23 -3.61
CA ALA A 30 11.48 -2.18 -2.62
C ALA A 30 10.72 -3.50 -2.66
N SER A 31 10.78 -4.29 -1.59
CA SER A 31 9.95 -5.48 -1.45
C SER A 31 8.50 -5.05 -1.24
N SER A 32 7.60 -5.55 -2.08
CA SER A 32 6.16 -5.34 -1.88
C SER A 32 5.67 -6.20 -0.71
N PRO A 33 4.76 -5.70 0.13
CA PRO A 33 4.18 -6.53 1.18
C PRO A 33 3.30 -7.64 0.60
N ASP A 34 3.42 -8.84 1.16
CA ASP A 34 2.54 -9.97 0.86
C ASP A 34 1.19 -9.80 1.56
N THR A 35 0.10 -10.25 0.95
CA THR A 35 -1.23 -10.23 1.59
C THR A 35 -1.65 -11.63 1.99
N VAL A 36 -1.92 -11.82 3.29
CA VAL A 36 -2.42 -13.08 3.85
C VAL A 36 -3.87 -12.90 4.24
N ASN A 37 -4.74 -13.78 3.75
CA ASN A 37 -6.18 -13.74 4.04
C ASN A 37 -6.57 -14.83 5.04
N SER A 38 -7.51 -14.52 5.93
CA SER A 38 -8.23 -15.55 6.67
C SER A 38 -9.16 -16.32 5.71
N PRO A 39 -9.64 -17.51 6.11
CA PRO A 39 -10.84 -18.07 5.53
C PRO A 39 -12.01 -17.07 5.64
N VAL A 40 -12.92 -17.10 4.66
CA VAL A 40 -14.22 -16.42 4.78
C VAL A 40 -15.02 -17.16 5.85
N GLY A 41 -15.54 -16.44 6.83
CA GLY A 41 -16.35 -17.02 7.90
C GLY A 41 -17.72 -16.39 7.98
N SER A 42 -18.74 -17.17 8.38
CA SER A 42 -20.05 -16.63 8.70
C SER A 42 -20.05 -15.91 10.05
N ILE A 43 -20.94 -14.92 10.18
CA ILE A 43 -21.33 -14.27 11.43
C ILE A 43 -22.86 -14.20 11.44
N GLU A 44 -23.48 -14.81 12.45
CA GLU A 44 -24.94 -14.83 12.56
C GLU A 44 -25.49 -13.45 12.98
N ALA A 45 -26.80 -13.28 12.88
CA ALA A 45 -27.48 -12.07 13.32
C ALA A 45 -27.22 -11.79 14.81
N ASN A 46 -26.98 -10.52 15.17
CA ASN A 46 -26.70 -10.06 16.54
C ASN A 46 -25.48 -10.71 17.21
N GLN A 47 -24.52 -11.23 16.44
CA GLN A 47 -23.30 -11.86 16.95
C GLN A 47 -22.06 -11.00 16.74
N SER A 48 -21.06 -11.25 17.58
CA SER A 48 -19.69 -10.75 17.42
C SER A 48 -18.76 -11.86 16.95
N LYS A 49 -17.73 -11.51 16.19
CA LYS A 49 -16.69 -12.45 15.76
C LYS A 49 -15.34 -11.78 15.69
N THR A 50 -14.35 -12.38 16.35
CA THR A 50 -12.95 -11.96 16.22
C THR A 50 -12.21 -12.89 15.26
N VAL A 51 -11.45 -12.31 14.34
CA VAL A 51 -10.60 -13.02 13.39
C VAL A 51 -9.17 -12.52 13.54
N THR A 52 -8.24 -13.45 13.74
CA THR A 52 -6.80 -13.17 13.77
C THR A 52 -6.14 -13.77 12.53
N VAL A 53 -5.31 -12.97 11.87
CA VAL A 53 -4.46 -13.38 10.74
C VAL A 53 -3.02 -13.37 11.20
N THR A 54 -2.31 -14.48 10.96
CA THR A 54 -0.89 -14.62 11.29
C THR A 54 -0.05 -14.53 10.03
N CYS A 55 0.89 -13.60 10.01
CA CYS A 55 1.90 -13.48 8.96
C CYS A 55 2.91 -14.65 9.05
N PRO A 56 3.47 -15.10 7.91
CA PRO A 56 4.49 -16.14 7.88
C PRO A 56 5.69 -15.80 8.75
N ALA A 57 6.40 -16.84 9.22
CA ALA A 57 7.64 -16.66 9.96
C ALA A 57 8.64 -15.82 9.17
N GLY A 58 9.36 -14.93 9.86
CA GLY A 58 10.29 -14.00 9.24
C GLY A 58 9.64 -12.76 8.62
N THR A 59 8.33 -12.56 8.80
CA THR A 59 7.63 -11.34 8.36
C THR A 59 6.79 -10.73 9.49
N ASN A 60 6.59 -9.42 9.44
CA ASN A 60 5.80 -8.64 10.38
C ASN A 60 4.47 -8.21 9.76
N ALA A 61 3.40 -8.20 10.56
CA ALA A 61 2.11 -7.66 10.19
C ALA A 61 2.13 -6.13 10.25
N ILE A 62 2.41 -5.48 9.11
CA ILE A 62 2.57 -4.01 9.05
C ILE A 62 1.24 -3.27 8.91
N SER A 63 0.19 -3.97 8.46
CA SER A 63 -1.18 -3.46 8.40
C SER A 63 -2.15 -4.62 8.21
N GLY A 64 -3.44 -4.34 8.33
CA GLY A 64 -4.48 -5.29 7.96
C GLY A 64 -5.78 -4.60 7.60
N GLY A 65 -6.75 -5.40 7.20
CA GLY A 65 -8.03 -4.91 6.74
C GLY A 65 -9.05 -6.04 6.61
N TRP A 66 -10.22 -5.72 6.10
CA TRP A 66 -11.34 -6.65 6.08
C TRP A 66 -12.19 -6.55 4.83
N LYS A 67 -13.00 -7.58 4.63
CA LYS A 67 -14.12 -7.62 3.68
C LYS A 67 -15.35 -8.16 4.42
N VAL A 68 -16.48 -7.51 4.23
CA VAL A 68 -17.78 -7.91 4.78
C VAL A 68 -18.80 -8.03 3.66
N SER A 69 -19.79 -8.91 3.81
CA SER A 69 -20.87 -9.06 2.83
C SER A 69 -21.97 -8.00 2.93
N SER A 70 -22.01 -7.25 4.03
CA SER A 70 -23.06 -6.28 4.32
C SER A 70 -22.48 -5.08 5.07
N ALA A 71 -23.03 -3.89 4.79
CA ALA A 71 -22.70 -2.65 5.51
C ALA A 71 -23.26 -2.62 6.94
N SER A 72 -24.14 -3.57 7.31
CA SER A 72 -24.64 -3.73 8.69
C SER A 72 -23.72 -4.59 9.58
N ILE A 73 -22.56 -4.99 9.06
CA ILE A 73 -21.50 -5.63 9.84
C ILE A 73 -20.43 -4.58 10.10
N ASP A 74 -20.36 -4.14 11.34
CA ASP A 74 -19.40 -3.15 11.80
C ASP A 74 -18.08 -3.82 12.20
N VAL A 75 -17.00 -3.03 12.10
CA VAL A 75 -15.70 -3.40 12.67
C VAL A 75 -15.49 -2.57 13.93
N THR A 76 -15.51 -3.25 15.07
CA THR A 76 -15.41 -2.62 16.39
C THR A 76 -13.98 -2.59 16.92
N ASP A 77 -13.08 -3.39 16.35
CA ASP A 77 -11.66 -3.40 16.67
C ASP A 77 -10.84 -3.83 15.45
N ASN A 78 -9.70 -3.18 15.24
CA ASN A 78 -8.78 -3.45 14.14
C ASN A 78 -7.36 -3.03 14.52
N ARG A 79 -6.50 -4.01 14.88
CA ARG A 79 -5.18 -3.70 15.43
C ARG A 79 -4.17 -4.83 15.21
N ALA A 80 -2.89 -4.47 15.25
CA ALA A 80 -1.84 -5.46 15.47
C ALA A 80 -1.98 -6.05 16.88
N MET A 81 -2.03 -7.37 16.98
CA MET A 81 -2.06 -8.12 18.24
C MET A 81 -0.64 -8.45 18.72
N SER A 82 0.27 -8.65 17.77
CA SER A 82 1.70 -8.87 17.99
C SER A 82 2.47 -8.43 16.73
N ALA A 83 3.79 -8.59 16.73
CA ALA A 83 4.62 -8.28 15.56
C ALA A 83 4.18 -9.07 14.30
N THR A 84 3.62 -10.26 14.45
CA THR A 84 3.26 -11.15 13.33
C THR A 84 1.76 -11.38 13.20
N GLN A 85 0.92 -10.77 14.05
CA GLN A 85 -0.51 -11.06 14.08
C GLN A 85 -1.35 -9.79 13.99
N TRP A 86 -2.34 -9.83 13.11
CA TRP A 86 -3.34 -8.79 12.97
C TRP A 86 -4.71 -9.31 13.39
N GLN A 87 -5.43 -8.56 14.21
CA GLN A 87 -6.72 -8.94 14.75
C GLN A 87 -7.80 -7.93 14.36
N ILE A 88 -8.97 -8.45 14.00
CA ILE A 88 -10.17 -7.67 13.69
C ILE A 88 -11.35 -8.26 14.43
N THR A 89 -12.16 -7.43 15.06
CA THR A 89 -13.44 -7.82 15.65
C THR A 89 -14.59 -7.22 14.84
N PHE A 90 -15.50 -8.09 14.42
CA PHE A 90 -16.70 -7.79 13.67
C PHE A 90 -17.91 -7.86 14.59
N GLN A 91 -18.88 -6.98 14.39
CA GLN A 91 -20.18 -7.01 15.04
C GLN A 91 -21.27 -6.99 13.98
N ASN A 92 -22.17 -7.97 13.97
CA ASN A 92 -23.33 -7.99 13.09
C ASN A 92 -24.55 -7.56 13.89
N GLU A 93 -24.98 -6.31 13.75
CA GLU A 93 -26.18 -5.77 14.43
C GLU A 93 -27.45 -5.94 13.60
N SER A 94 -27.35 -6.65 12.46
CA SER A 94 -28.48 -6.89 11.59
C SER A 94 -29.31 -8.10 12.05
N LYS A 95 -30.50 -8.24 11.44
CA LYS A 95 -31.39 -9.40 11.62
C LYS A 95 -31.02 -10.59 10.73
N ASN A 96 -30.00 -10.47 9.88
CA ASN A 96 -29.59 -11.50 8.93
C ASN A 96 -28.16 -11.95 9.25
N SER A 97 -27.81 -13.18 8.87
CA SER A 97 -26.40 -13.59 8.86
C SER A 97 -25.64 -12.92 7.72
N GLY A 98 -24.31 -12.91 7.82
CA GLY A 98 -23.43 -12.47 6.75
C GLY A 98 -22.08 -13.16 6.82
N THR A 99 -21.14 -12.68 6.01
CA THR A 99 -19.78 -13.22 5.95
C THR A 99 -18.75 -12.14 6.17
N VAL A 100 -17.67 -12.51 6.84
CA VAL A 100 -16.53 -11.66 7.15
C VAL A 100 -15.25 -12.36 6.74
N GLN A 101 -14.26 -11.58 6.33
CA GLN A 101 -12.89 -12.03 6.06
C GLN A 101 -11.94 -10.95 6.51
N ALA A 102 -10.87 -11.34 7.20
CA ALA A 102 -9.77 -10.45 7.56
C ALA A 102 -8.55 -10.74 6.70
N PHE A 103 -7.68 -9.75 6.53
CA PHE A 103 -6.37 -9.93 5.93
C PHE A 103 -5.30 -9.14 6.68
N ALA A 104 -4.06 -9.58 6.55
CA ALA A 104 -2.87 -8.86 6.99
C ALA A 104 -1.95 -8.62 5.79
N ARG A 105 -1.26 -7.47 5.78
CA ARG A 105 -0.12 -7.23 4.90
C ARG A 105 1.15 -7.51 5.69
N CYS A 106 1.97 -8.40 5.15
CA CYS A 106 3.15 -8.96 5.78
C CYS A 106 4.40 -8.48 5.04
N MET A 107 5.45 -8.13 5.78
CA MET A 107 6.73 -7.68 5.21
C MET A 107 7.89 -8.22 6.05
N ALA A 108 8.94 -8.70 5.38
CA ALA A 108 10.15 -9.20 6.02
C ALA A 108 10.95 -8.09 6.71
#